data_AF-A0A940F7T2-F1
#
_entry.id   AF-A0A940F7T2-F1
#
_cell.length_a   1.000
_cell.length_b   1.000
_cell.length_c   1.000
_cell.angle_alpha   90.00
_cell.angle_beta   90.00
_cell.angle_gamma   90.00
#
_symmetry.space_group_name_H-M   'P 1'
#
loop_
_entity.id
_entity.type
_entity.pdbx_description
1 polymer ?
#
loop_
_entity_poly.entity_id
_entity_poly.type
_entity_poly.pdbx_seq_one_letter_code
_entity_poly.pdbx_strand_id
1 'polypeptide(L)'
;MPRLLALVGLLVAGMLSLPLAAFFLDGEGNENWILPAQVGAIALLGAAVGVAVPGFTRRSSNARRRALAGAVWGVVMAVVGVVTFFLVLSGFDGA
;
A
#
# COMPACT_ATOMS: atom_id res chain seq x y z
N MET A 1 -14.02 8.98 -11.35
CA MET A 1 -12.62 9.40 -11.51
C MET A 1 -11.79 9.43 -10.21
N PRO A 2 -12.18 10.11 -9.11
CA PRO A 2 -11.29 10.28 -7.95
C PRO A 2 -10.92 8.95 -7.28
N ARG A 3 -11.84 7.96 -7.31
CA ARG A 3 -11.59 6.61 -6.80
C ARG A 3 -10.52 5.85 -7.60
N LEU A 4 -10.50 5.98 -8.93
CA LEU A 4 -9.53 5.30 -9.76
C LEU A 4 -8.13 5.87 -9.52
N LEU A 5 -8.01 7.20 -9.48
CA LEU A 5 -6.75 7.89 -9.16
C LEU A 5 -6.22 7.50 -7.78
N ALA A 6 -7.11 7.38 -6.79
CA ALA A 6 -6.74 6.93 -5.45
C ALA A 6 -6.25 5.47 -5.42
N LEU A 7 -6.88 4.57 -6.19
CA LEU A 7 -6.44 3.18 -6.31
C LEU A 7 -5.10 3.08 -7.03
N VAL A 8 -4.92 3.81 -8.13
CA VAL A 8 -3.63 3.87 -8.85
C VAL A 8 -2.54 4.45 -7.95
N GLY A 9 -2.83 5.51 -7.21
CA GLY A 9 -1.89 6.09 -6.24
C GLY A 9 -1.50 5.10 -5.14
N LEU A 10 -2.46 4.36 -4.58
CA LEU A 10 -2.17 3.30 -3.60
C LEU A 10 -1.37 2.14 -4.19
N LEU A 11 -1.61 1.78 -5.46
CA LEU A 11 -0.84 0.77 -6.15
C LEU A 11 0.62 1.21 -6.33
N VAL A 12 0.86 2.42 -6.84
CA VAL A 12 2.22 2.97 -7.01
C VAL A 12 2.91 3.08 -5.65
N ALA A 13 2.22 3.58 -4.62
CA ALA A 13 2.76 3.61 -3.26
C ALA A 13 3.07 2.20 -2.74
N GLY A 14 2.23 1.22 -3.04
CA GLY A 14 2.43 -0.19 -2.72
C GLY A 14 3.70 -0.76 -3.35
N MET A 15 3.89 -0.55 -4.64
CA MET A 15 5.09 -0.99 -5.38
C MET A 15 6.37 -0.40 -4.80
N LEU A 16 6.36 0.88 -4.43
CA LEU A 16 7.53 1.59 -3.92
C LEU A 16 7.77 1.38 -2.42
N SER A 17 6.75 0.96 -1.67
CA SER A 17 6.81 0.89 -0.21
C SER A 17 7.88 -0.07 0.32
N LEU A 18 8.04 -1.24 -0.30
CA LEU A 18 8.98 -2.27 0.14
C LEU A 18 10.44 -1.88 -0.13
N PRO A 19 10.84 -1.47 -1.35
CA PRO A 19 12.21 -1.01 -1.59
C PRO A 19 12.55 0.23 -0.77
N LEU A 20 11.58 1.12 -0.51
CA LEU A 20 11.78 2.27 0.35
C LEU A 20 12.01 1.86 1.81
N ALA A 21 11.20 0.94 2.35
CA ALA A 21 11.39 0.41 3.70
C ALA A 21 12.73 -0.31 3.84
N ALA A 22 13.12 -1.11 2.85
CA ALA A 22 14.43 -1.75 2.79
C ALA A 22 15.54 -0.69 2.80
N PHE A 23 15.50 0.31 1.91
CA PHE A 23 16.52 1.37 1.85
C PHE A 23 16.80 2.04 3.21
N PHE A 24 15.78 2.24 4.05
CA PHE A 24 15.95 2.84 5.38
C PHE A 24 16.28 1.84 6.51
N LEU A 25 15.95 0.56 6.34
CA LEU A 25 16.02 -0.45 7.41
C LEU A 25 16.93 -1.66 7.09
N ASP A 26 17.66 -1.64 5.96
CA ASP A 26 18.64 -2.65 5.53
C ASP A 26 19.94 -2.64 6.35
N GLY A 27 19.87 -2.15 7.59
CA GLY A 27 20.98 -2.15 8.53
C GLY A 27 20.95 -3.38 9.44
N GLU A 28 22.12 -3.79 9.91
CA GLU A 28 22.29 -4.95 10.78
C GLU A 28 21.40 -4.86 12.03
N GLY A 29 20.49 -5.82 12.19
CA GLY A 29 19.51 -5.87 13.29
C GLY A 29 18.16 -5.19 13.02
N ASN A 30 17.99 -4.48 11.89
CA ASN A 30 16.73 -3.79 11.52
C ASN A 30 15.91 -4.51 10.45
N GLU A 31 16.43 -5.58 9.84
CA GLU A 31 15.78 -6.26 8.70
C GLU A 31 14.37 -6.77 9.06
N ASN A 32 14.19 -7.23 10.30
CA ASN A 32 12.90 -7.70 10.82
C ASN A 32 11.83 -6.60 10.88
N TRP A 33 12.22 -5.33 10.82
CA TRP A 33 11.31 -4.17 10.80
C TRP A 33 10.88 -3.75 9.40
N ILE A 34 11.52 -4.24 8.32
CA ILE A 34 11.21 -3.85 6.94
C ILE A 34 9.72 -4.13 6.64
N LEU A 35 9.27 -5.36 6.85
CA LEU A 35 7.88 -5.76 6.57
C LEU A 35 6.86 -5.04 7.48
N PRO A 36 7.03 -5.01 8.82
CA PRO A 36 6.14 -4.25 9.69
C PRO A 36 6.05 -2.76 9.33
N ALA A 37 7.18 -2.12 9.05
CA ALA A 37 7.23 -0.70 8.69
C ALA A 37 6.53 -0.43 7.36
N GLN A 38 6.78 -1.27 6.35
CA GLN A 38 6.11 -1.20 5.06
C GLN A 38 4.58 -1.34 5.21
N VAL A 39 4.11 -2.39 5.88
CA VAL A 39 2.69 -2.67 6.07
C VAL A 39 2.03 -1.55 6.90
N GLY A 40 2.70 -1.08 7.95
CA GLY A 40 2.23 0.04 8.76
C GLY A 40 2.07 1.33 7.95
N ALA A 41 3.09 1.69 7.16
CA ALA A 41 3.07 2.88 6.32
C ALA A 41 1.94 2.82 5.28
N ILE A 42 1.79 1.70 4.57
CA ILE A 42 0.75 1.57 3.54
C ILE A 42 -0.66 1.52 4.13
N ALA A 43 -0.82 0.93 5.32
CA ALA A 43 -2.10 0.91 6.02
C ALA A 43 -2.52 2.33 6.44
N LEU A 44 -1.57 3.14 6.93
CA LEU A 44 -1.82 4.55 7.28
C LEU A 44 -2.15 5.39 6.04
N LEU A 45 -1.40 5.22 4.95
CA LEU A 45 -1.70 5.87 3.67
C LEU A 45 -3.09 5.48 3.14
N GLY A 46 -3.39 4.18 3.15
CA GLY A 46 -4.70 3.65 2.79
C GLY A 46 -5.82 4.26 3.64
N ALA A 47 -5.63 4.33 4.96
CA ALA A 47 -6.59 4.94 5.87
C ALA A 47 -6.84 6.43 5.55
N ALA A 48 -5.76 7.19 5.34
CA ALA A 48 -5.83 8.59 4.95
C ALA A 48 -6.60 8.78 3.64
N VAL A 49 -6.30 7.96 2.63
CA VAL A 49 -7.02 7.96 1.34
C VAL A 49 -8.50 7.62 1.51
N GLY A 50 -8.83 6.60 2.32
CA GLY A 50 -10.21 6.19 2.56
C GLY A 50 -11.07 7.29 3.18
N VAL A 51 -10.48 8.11 4.06
CA VAL A 51 -11.15 9.26 4.68
C VAL A 51 -11.18 10.48 3.75
N ALA A 52 -10.06 10.79 3.09
CA ALA A 52 -9.91 12.00 2.28
C ALA A 52 -10.67 11.93 0.95
N VAL A 53 -10.77 10.75 0.32
CA VAL A 53 -11.36 10.60 -1.02
C VAL A 53 -12.87 10.33 -0.94
N PRO A 54 -13.73 11.26 -1.37
CA PRO A 54 -15.18 11.07 -1.34
C PRO A 54 -15.60 9.96 -2.32
N GLY A 55 -16.40 9.00 -1.84
CA GLY A 55 -16.86 7.87 -2.65
C GLY A 55 -15.84 6.75 -2.83
N PHE A 56 -14.71 6.78 -2.13
CA PHE A 56 -13.79 5.65 -2.05
C PHE A 56 -14.44 4.43 -1.38
N THR A 57 -15.29 4.70 -0.39
CA THR A 57 -16.14 3.75 0.32
C THR A 57 -17.60 4.21 0.25
N ARG A 58 -18.56 3.35 0.64
CA ARG A 58 -20.00 3.71 0.65
C ARG A 58 -20.22 5.02 1.42
N ARG A 59 -20.96 5.94 0.79
CA ARG A 59 -21.19 7.34 1.22
C ARG A 59 -21.77 7.48 2.63
N SER A 60 -22.45 6.45 3.13
CA SER A 60 -23.12 6.41 4.43
C SER A 60 -22.27 5.82 5.58
N SER A 61 -20.96 5.62 5.39
CA SER A 61 -20.10 4.98 6.41
C SER A 61 -19.38 6.02 7.28
N ASN A 62 -19.44 5.85 8.61
CA ASN A 62 -18.68 6.67 9.58
C ASN A 62 -17.18 6.68 9.26
N ALA A 63 -16.49 7.79 9.55
CA ALA A 63 -15.07 8.01 9.21
C ALA A 63 -14.16 6.84 9.59
N ARG A 64 -14.39 6.21 10.76
CA ARG A 64 -13.64 5.03 11.21
C ARG A 64 -13.74 3.84 10.25
N ARG A 65 -14.93 3.56 9.69
CA ARG A 65 -15.12 2.49 8.70
C ARG A 65 -14.44 2.83 7.37
N ARG A 66 -14.42 4.12 7.00
CA ARG A 66 -13.72 4.59 5.80
C ARG A 66 -12.21 4.44 5.92
N ALA A 67 -11.65 4.78 7.08
CA ALA A 67 -10.25 4.57 7.41
C ALA A 67 -9.87 3.08 7.38
N LEU A 68 -10.66 2.21 8.04
CA LEU A 68 -10.42 0.76 8.02
C LEU A 68 -10.46 0.18 6.62
N ALA A 69 -11.49 0.49 5.84
CA ALA A 69 -11.59 0.01 4.46
C ALA A 69 -10.44 0.55 3.60
N GLY A 70 -10.05 1.81 3.79
CA GLY A 70 -8.90 2.40 3.14
C GLY A 70 -7.59 1.68 3.49
N ALA A 71 -7.36 1.38 4.77
CA ALA A 71 -6.19 0.64 5.23
C ALA A 71 -6.12 -0.76 4.60
N VAL A 72 -7.24 -1.49 4.57
CA VAL A 72 -7.32 -2.81 3.91
C VAL A 72 -6.96 -2.68 2.44
N TRP A 73 -7.53 -1.71 1.73
CA TRP A 73 -7.18 -1.47 0.32
C TRP A 73 -5.71 -1.09 0.13
N GLY A 74 -5.13 -0.31 1.04
CA GLY A 74 -3.70 0.02 1.02
C GLY A 74 -2.84 -1.23 1.14
N VAL A 75 -3.13 -2.11 2.09
CA VAL A 75 -2.40 -3.38 2.27
C VAL A 75 -2.56 -4.30 1.06
N VAL A 76 -3.78 -4.44 0.53
CA VAL A 76 -4.02 -5.22 -0.71
C VAL A 76 -3.19 -4.66 -1.87
N MET A 77 -3.14 -3.34 -2.04
CA MET A 77 -2.36 -2.70 -3.09
C MET A 77 -0.85 -2.82 -2.88
N ALA A 78 -0.36 -2.90 -1.63
CA ALA A 78 1.03 -3.24 -1.36
C ALA A 78 1.36 -4.67 -1.81
N VAL A 79 0.51 -5.65 -1.50
CA VAL A 79 0.73 -7.04 -1.96
C VAL A 79 0.74 -7.10 -3.48
N VAL A 80 -0.27 -6.50 -4.14
CA VAL A 80 -0.32 -6.43 -5.61
C VAL A 80 0.90 -5.70 -6.16
N GLY A 81 1.33 -4.62 -5.52
CA GLY A 81 2.49 -3.85 -5.93
C GLY A 81 3.79 -4.64 -5.84
N VAL A 82 4.01 -5.39 -4.77
CA VAL A 82 5.17 -6.27 -4.60
C VAL A 82 5.18 -7.38 -5.66
N VAL A 83 4.03 -8.02 -5.90
CA VAL A 83 3.89 -9.04 -6.95
C VAL A 83 4.18 -8.44 -8.33
N THR A 84 3.63 -7.25 -8.61
CA THR A 84 3.85 -6.56 -9.89
C THR A 84 5.32 -6.18 -10.06
N PHE A 85 5.94 -5.63 -9.02
CA PHE A 85 7.36 -5.27 -9.02
C PHE A 85 8.24 -6.50 -9.28
N PHE A 86 7.94 -7.62 -8.61
CA PHE A 86 8.61 -8.89 -8.84
C PHE A 86 8.45 -9.38 -10.28
N LEU A 87 7.24 -9.38 -10.83
CA LEU A 87 6.99 -9.79 -12.21
C LEU A 87 7.71 -8.89 -13.23
N VAL A 88 7.78 -7.58 -12.96
CA VAL A 88 8.49 -6.62 -13.82
C VAL A 88 10.00 -6.86 -13.79
N LEU A 89 10.58 -7.19 -12.63
CA LEU A 89 12.01 -7.46 -12.52
C LEU A 89 12.42 -8.84 -13.02
N SER A 90 11.64 -9.87 -12.68
CA SER A 90 11.95 -11.27 -13.00
C SER A 90 11.50 -11.70 -14.40
N GLY A 91 10.63 -10.92 -15.05
CA GLY A 91 9.91 -11.36 -16.25
C GLY A 91 8.86 -12.44 -15.92
N PHE A 92 8.04 -12.81 -16.92
CA PHE A 92 7.00 -13.85 -16.75
C PHE A 92 7.57 -15.28 -16.76
N ASP A 93 8.81 -15.45 -17.18
CA ASP A 93 9.48 -16.74 -17.24
C ASP A 93 10.12 -17.17 -15.90
N GLY A 94 10.10 -16.29 -14.89
CA GLY A 94 10.61 -16.55 -13.54
C GLY A 94 12.14 -16.43 -13.41
N ALA A 95 12.60 -16.15 -12.19
CA ALA A 95 14.02 -16.11 -11.82
C ALA A 95 14.71 -17.47 -11.99
#